data_AF-A0A920FK51-F1
#
_entry.id   AF-A0A920FK51-F1
#
_cell.length_a   1.000
_cell.length_b   1.000
_cell.length_c   1.000
_cell.angle_alpha   90.00
_cell.angle_beta   90.00
_cell.angle_gamma   90.00
#
_symmetry.space_group_name_H-M   'P 1'
#
loop_
_entity.id
_entity.type
_entity.pdbx_description
1 polymer ?
#
loop_
_entity_poly.entity_id
_entity_poly.type
_entity_poly.pdbx_seq_one_letter_code
_entity_poly.pdbx_strand_id
1 'polypeptide(L)'
;MKNLKAKISIVFFILLALSSCLKPVQYPDEPNVEFVQFDIQGDSGIITFFFTDGDGDIGLNPNQIDPPYDPGSFYHYNVYLEYYEVMEGQLVKGTMDPNGENAVFQQNNNQPYDTIPNGFRIEDITPFGQNKSLKGNMQLVLSPFYNFNSNHNDSIRFSILLIDRNLNHSNVVYTPVIKR
;
A
#
# COMPACT_ATOMS: atom_id res chain seq x y z
N MET A 1 5.94 -15.96 64.05
CA MET A 1 6.28 -14.72 63.32
C MET A 1 7.29 -14.91 62.17
N LYS A 2 8.30 -15.79 62.25
CA LYS A 2 9.29 -16.01 61.16
C LYS A 2 8.66 -16.44 59.82
N ASN A 3 7.67 -17.33 59.85
CA ASN A 3 7.00 -17.85 58.63
C ASN A 3 6.05 -16.84 57.95
N LEU A 4 5.58 -15.82 58.67
CA LEU A 4 4.68 -14.79 58.11
C LEU A 4 5.47 -13.75 57.31
N LYS A 5 6.66 -13.36 57.79
CA LYS A 5 7.58 -12.47 57.07
C LYS A 5 8.10 -13.10 55.78
N ALA A 6 8.40 -14.40 55.80
CA ALA A 6 8.82 -15.14 54.61
C ALA A 6 7.71 -15.19 53.54
N LYS A 7 6.44 -15.44 53.95
CA LYS A 7 5.29 -15.44 53.03
C LYS A 7 5.02 -14.06 52.41
N ILE A 8 5.11 -12.98 53.20
CA ILE A 8 4.95 -11.60 52.70
C ILE A 8 6.07 -11.24 51.71
N SER A 9 7.31 -11.64 52.00
CA SER A 9 8.45 -11.42 51.10
C SER A 9 8.31 -12.15 49.77
N ILE A 10 7.76 -13.38 49.78
CA ILE A 10 7.52 -14.17 48.56
C ILE A 10 6.44 -13.53 47.69
N VAL A 11 5.34 -13.04 48.30
CA VAL A 11 4.25 -12.38 47.55
C VAL A 11 4.73 -11.07 46.91
N PHE A 12 5.56 -10.29 47.61
CA PHE A 12 6.15 -9.06 47.07
C PHE A 12 7.09 -9.33 45.88
N PHE A 13 7.90 -10.39 45.96
CA PHE A 13 8.81 -10.78 44.88
C PHE A 13 8.06 -11.31 43.64
N ILE A 14 6.92 -12.01 43.85
CA ILE A 14 6.04 -12.45 42.76
C ILE A 14 5.35 -11.26 42.09
N LEU A 15 4.92 -10.24 42.85
CA LEU A 15 4.33 -9.02 42.28
C LEU A 15 5.34 -8.22 41.43
N LEU A 16 6.60 -8.15 41.85
CA LEU A 16 7.69 -7.51 41.10
C LEU A 16 8.06 -8.29 39.81
N ALA A 17 7.91 -9.62 39.82
CA ALA A 17 8.20 -10.45 38.65
C ALA A 17 7.14 -10.34 37.53
N LEU A 18 5.96 -9.77 37.81
CA LEU A 18 4.89 -9.59 36.82
C LEU A 18 4.94 -8.24 36.09
N SER A 19 5.93 -7.38 36.35
CA SER A 19 6.10 -6.10 35.64
C SER A 19 6.81 -6.24 34.29
N SER A 20 6.47 -7.26 33.50
CA SER A 20 6.94 -7.36 32.11
C SER A 20 6.03 -6.50 31.24
N CYS A 21 6.46 -5.26 30.99
CA CYS A 21 5.78 -4.38 30.04
C CYS A 21 6.06 -4.91 28.63
N LEU A 22 5.02 -5.28 27.89
CA LEU A 22 5.15 -5.62 26.47
C LEU A 22 5.73 -4.38 25.76
N LYS A 23 6.88 -4.52 25.09
CA LYS A 23 7.42 -3.38 24.33
C LYS A 23 6.40 -3.02 23.25
N PRO A 24 5.96 -1.76 23.17
CA PRO A 24 5.15 -1.33 22.04
C PRO A 24 5.98 -1.53 20.77
N VAL A 25 5.38 -2.17 19.77
CA VAL A 25 5.97 -2.25 18.43
C VAL A 25 6.02 -0.82 17.90
N GLN A 26 7.21 -0.37 17.54
CA GLN A 26 7.43 0.91 16.87
C GLN A 26 7.69 0.63 15.40
N TYR A 27 6.95 1.29 14.53
CA TYR A 27 7.20 1.28 13.09
C TYR A 27 8.08 2.48 12.73
N PRO A 28 8.87 2.40 11.66
CA PRO A 28 9.50 3.57 11.05
C PRO A 28 8.43 4.61 10.65
N ASP A 29 8.81 5.88 10.60
CA ASP A 29 7.92 6.94 10.08
C ASP A 29 7.60 6.70 8.61
N GLU A 30 8.55 6.16 7.82
CA GLU A 30 8.32 5.75 6.43
C GLU A 30 7.33 4.56 6.35
N PRO A 31 6.39 4.57 5.40
CA PRO A 31 5.47 3.45 5.25
C PRO A 31 6.18 2.18 4.79
N ASN A 32 5.69 1.03 5.23
CA ASN A 32 6.10 -0.28 4.68
C ASN A 32 4.86 -1.00 4.15
N VAL A 33 4.99 -1.70 3.02
CA VAL A 33 3.91 -2.46 2.41
C VAL A 33 4.29 -3.92 2.15
N GLU A 34 3.31 -4.81 2.30
CA GLU A 34 3.43 -6.24 2.02
C GLU A 34 2.23 -6.72 1.19
N PHE A 35 2.47 -7.43 0.10
CA PHE A 35 1.39 -8.05 -0.67
C PHE A 35 0.71 -9.14 0.16
N VAL A 36 -0.64 -9.13 0.20
CA VAL A 36 -1.43 -10.13 0.92
C VAL A 36 -2.11 -11.08 -0.05
N GLN A 37 -2.98 -10.57 -0.92
CA GLN A 37 -3.74 -11.41 -1.85
C GLN A 37 -4.28 -10.63 -3.06
N PHE A 38 -4.68 -11.39 -4.08
CA PHE A 38 -5.40 -10.92 -5.24
C PHE A 38 -6.63 -11.80 -5.48
N ASP A 39 -7.82 -11.21 -5.45
CA ASP A 39 -9.09 -11.92 -5.64
C ASP A 39 -9.75 -11.50 -6.96
N ILE A 40 -10.09 -12.48 -7.80
CA ILE A 40 -10.83 -12.25 -9.06
C ILE A 40 -12.33 -12.39 -8.82
N GLN A 41 -13.10 -11.40 -9.25
CA GLN A 41 -14.56 -11.36 -9.17
C GLN A 41 -15.15 -10.93 -10.52
N GLY A 42 -15.33 -11.90 -11.43
CA GLY A 42 -15.70 -11.60 -12.82
C GLY A 42 -14.57 -10.86 -13.53
N ASP A 43 -14.86 -9.71 -14.12
CA ASP A 43 -13.85 -8.84 -14.72
C ASP A 43 -13.18 -7.90 -13.70
N SER A 44 -13.62 -7.92 -12.43
CA SER A 44 -13.05 -7.13 -11.35
C SER A 44 -11.96 -7.90 -10.59
N GLY A 45 -10.97 -7.18 -10.09
CA GLY A 45 -9.87 -7.72 -9.28
C GLY A 45 -9.69 -6.91 -8.01
N ILE A 46 -9.50 -7.57 -6.87
CA ILE A 46 -9.26 -6.92 -5.59
C ILE A 46 -7.83 -7.21 -5.17
N ILE A 47 -7.00 -6.17 -5.11
CA ILE A 47 -5.66 -6.24 -4.54
C ILE A 47 -5.76 -5.92 -3.07
N THR A 48 -5.31 -6.83 -2.21
CA THR A 48 -5.13 -6.56 -0.78
C THR A 48 -3.64 -6.51 -0.46
N PHE A 49 -3.21 -5.44 0.19
CA PHE A 49 -1.86 -5.32 0.75
C PHE A 49 -1.93 -4.83 2.19
N PHE A 50 -0.99 -5.27 3.02
CA PHE A 50 -0.81 -4.80 4.39
C PHE A 50 0.13 -3.61 4.39
N PHE A 51 -0.10 -2.65 5.27
CA PHE A 51 0.81 -1.52 5.47
C PHE A 51 1.08 -1.25 6.96
N THR A 52 2.22 -0.60 7.23
CA THR A 52 2.57 -0.03 8.54
C THR A 52 3.15 1.37 8.37
N ASP A 53 2.94 2.22 9.37
CA ASP A 53 3.39 3.62 9.36
C ASP A 53 3.55 4.14 10.81
N GLY A 54 4.62 4.90 11.05
CA GLY A 54 5.08 5.23 12.40
C GLY A 54 4.42 6.46 13.01
N ASP A 55 4.24 7.51 12.22
CA ASP A 55 3.76 8.82 12.67
C ASP A 55 2.32 9.15 12.24
N GLY A 56 1.71 8.25 11.46
CA GLY A 56 0.28 8.18 11.16
C GLY A 56 -0.16 9.09 10.04
N ASP A 57 0.75 9.54 9.16
CA ASP A 57 0.49 10.58 8.18
C ASP A 57 0.02 10.03 6.80
N ILE A 58 -0.49 8.80 6.77
CA ILE A 58 -1.07 8.19 5.56
C ILE A 58 -2.29 8.97 5.05
N GLY A 59 -2.33 9.14 3.72
CA GLY A 59 -3.46 9.74 3.03
C GLY A 59 -3.37 11.26 2.94
N LEU A 60 -4.27 11.85 2.17
CA LEU A 60 -4.32 13.29 1.93
C LEU A 60 -5.72 13.84 2.19
N ASN A 61 -5.80 15.07 2.69
CA ASN A 61 -7.08 15.76 2.72
C ASN A 61 -7.59 15.95 1.27
N PRO A 62 -8.90 15.76 1.00
CA PRO A 62 -9.45 15.93 -0.36
C PRO A 62 -9.21 17.32 -0.95
N ASN A 63 -9.13 18.35 -0.07
CA ASN A 63 -8.89 19.74 -0.46
C ASN A 63 -7.40 20.11 -0.53
N GLN A 64 -6.48 19.19 -0.21
CA GLN A 64 -5.04 19.42 -0.25
C GLN A 64 -4.53 19.29 -1.70
N ILE A 65 -4.87 20.28 -2.52
CA ILE A 65 -4.58 20.30 -3.97
C ILE A 65 -3.59 21.41 -4.37
N ASP A 66 -2.97 22.05 -3.38
CA ASP A 66 -1.85 22.97 -3.61
C ASP A 66 -0.54 22.18 -3.73
N PRO A 67 0.50 22.72 -4.40
CA PRO A 67 1.80 22.08 -4.48
C PRO A 67 2.34 21.67 -3.10
N PRO A 68 2.92 20.46 -2.96
CA PRO A 68 3.25 19.50 -4.02
C PRO A 68 2.12 18.51 -4.38
N TYR A 69 0.87 18.70 -3.94
CA TYR A 69 -0.24 17.75 -4.11
C TYR A 69 -1.22 18.12 -5.23
N ASP A 70 -0.87 19.10 -6.04
CA ASP A 70 -1.69 19.60 -7.14
C ASP A 70 -1.90 18.55 -8.24
N PRO A 71 -2.99 18.62 -9.04
CA PRO A 71 -3.34 17.59 -10.03
C PRO A 71 -2.29 17.24 -11.10
N GLY A 72 -1.24 18.07 -11.25
CA GLY A 72 -0.12 17.80 -12.16
C GLY A 72 1.09 17.14 -11.50
N SER A 73 1.09 17.00 -10.18
CA SER A 73 2.24 16.51 -9.42
C SER A 73 2.26 14.98 -9.29
N PHE A 74 3.48 14.43 -9.20
CA PHE A 74 3.71 13.04 -8.79
C PHE A 74 3.20 12.74 -7.37
N TYR A 75 2.92 13.74 -6.54
CA TYR A 75 2.36 13.51 -5.21
C TYR A 75 0.85 13.76 -5.16
N HIS A 76 0.18 13.92 -6.30
CA HIS A 76 -1.28 14.04 -6.32
C HIS A 76 -1.99 12.77 -5.82
N TYR A 77 -1.43 11.60 -6.16
CA TYR A 77 -1.86 10.31 -5.66
C TYR A 77 -0.90 9.84 -4.57
N ASN A 78 -1.36 8.92 -3.73
CA ASN A 78 -0.58 8.38 -2.63
C ASN A 78 -0.49 6.86 -2.64
N VAL A 79 -1.26 6.17 -3.50
CA VAL A 79 -1.03 4.76 -3.81
C VAL A 79 -0.88 4.59 -5.31
N TYR A 80 0.30 4.18 -5.73
CA TYR A 80 0.64 3.91 -7.12
C TYR A 80 0.50 2.42 -7.40
N LEU A 81 -0.13 2.12 -8.53
CA LEU A 81 -0.34 0.77 -8.99
C LEU A 81 0.09 0.67 -10.46
N GLU A 82 1.24 0.07 -10.73
CA GLU A 82 1.67 -0.13 -12.11
C GLU A 82 1.28 -1.53 -12.59
N TYR A 83 0.76 -1.59 -13.81
CA TYR A 83 0.36 -2.83 -14.48
C TYR A 83 1.44 -3.34 -15.43
N TYR A 84 1.61 -4.66 -15.45
CA TYR A 84 2.58 -5.37 -16.29
C TYR A 84 1.93 -6.58 -16.96
N GLU A 85 2.35 -6.86 -18.18
CA GLU A 85 2.00 -8.05 -18.98
C GLU A 85 3.24 -8.94 -19.11
N VAL A 86 3.05 -10.26 -19.06
CA VAL A 86 4.14 -11.23 -19.22
C VAL A 86 4.20 -11.68 -20.67
N MET A 87 5.08 -11.04 -21.44
CA MET A 87 5.32 -11.34 -22.85
C MET A 87 6.56 -12.21 -22.98
N GLU A 88 6.42 -13.43 -23.51
CA GLU A 88 7.54 -14.37 -23.70
C GLU A 88 8.37 -14.60 -22.42
N GLY A 89 7.72 -14.53 -21.25
CA GLY A 89 8.37 -14.70 -19.95
C GLY A 89 9.04 -13.43 -19.38
N GLN A 90 8.98 -12.30 -20.09
CA GLN A 90 9.46 -10.99 -19.62
C GLN A 90 8.30 -10.13 -19.11
N LEU A 91 8.56 -9.35 -18.06
CA LEU A 91 7.60 -8.34 -17.59
C LEU A 91 7.73 -7.09 -18.46
N VAL A 92 6.64 -6.77 -19.15
CA VAL A 92 6.51 -5.58 -19.98
C VAL A 92 5.46 -4.68 -19.32
N LYS A 93 5.79 -3.41 -19.08
CA LYS A 93 4.83 -2.47 -18.48
C LYS A 93 3.67 -2.29 -19.46
N GLY A 94 2.46 -2.60 -19.03
CA GLY A 94 1.31 -2.49 -19.93
C GLY A 94 1.00 -1.03 -20.20
N THR A 95 1.09 -0.63 -21.46
CA THR A 95 0.66 0.69 -21.95
C THR A 95 -0.52 0.50 -22.91
N MET A 96 -1.25 1.57 -23.19
CA MET A 96 -2.17 1.57 -24.32
C MET A 96 -1.38 1.60 -25.64
N ASP A 97 -1.12 0.45 -26.26
CA ASP A 97 -0.72 0.42 -27.68
C ASP A 97 -1.46 -0.69 -28.46
N PRO A 98 -2.26 -0.34 -29.48
CA PRO A 98 -2.79 -1.30 -30.46
C PRO A 98 -1.73 -1.91 -31.41
N ASN A 99 -0.48 -1.44 -31.42
CA ASN A 99 0.58 -1.85 -32.35
C ASN A 99 1.96 -2.17 -31.71
N GLY A 100 2.04 -2.37 -30.39
CA GLY A 100 3.11 -3.12 -29.76
C GLY A 100 4.45 -2.44 -29.43
N GLU A 101 4.53 -1.12 -29.27
CA GLU A 101 5.66 -0.48 -28.60
C GLU A 101 5.21 0.35 -27.39
N ASN A 102 5.74 -0.04 -26.22
CA ASN A 102 5.61 0.63 -24.94
C ASN A 102 5.83 2.14 -25.04
N ALA A 103 4.78 2.88 -25.39
CA ALA A 103 4.87 4.32 -25.57
C ALA A 103 5.05 4.95 -24.19
N VAL A 104 6.25 5.50 -23.97
CA VAL A 104 6.55 6.41 -22.86
C VAL A 104 5.49 7.51 -22.87
N PHE A 105 4.88 7.78 -21.71
CA PHE A 105 3.97 8.89 -21.47
C PHE A 105 4.44 10.17 -22.18
N GLN A 106 3.85 10.49 -23.33
CA GLN A 106 3.90 11.84 -23.86
C GLN A 106 2.64 12.56 -23.39
N GLN A 107 2.87 13.47 -22.43
CA GLN A 107 1.89 14.37 -21.87
C GLN A 107 1.58 15.47 -22.90
N ASN A 108 0.86 15.13 -23.96
CA ASN A 108 0.36 16.07 -24.95
C ASN A 108 -1.07 15.69 -25.40
N ASN A 109 -2.00 15.85 -24.46
CA ASN A 109 -3.41 16.22 -24.64
C ASN A 109 -4.29 15.48 -25.67
N ASN A 110 -3.91 14.31 -26.19
CA ASN A 110 -4.78 13.56 -27.10
C ASN A 110 -4.42 12.07 -27.21
N GLN A 111 -4.15 11.40 -26.08
CA GLN A 111 -3.84 9.96 -26.06
C GLN A 111 -4.62 9.26 -24.95
N PRO A 112 -4.96 7.98 -25.14
CA PRO A 112 -6.20 7.44 -24.60
C PRO A 112 -5.95 6.91 -23.18
N TYR A 113 -7.02 6.96 -22.38
CA TYR A 113 -7.01 6.62 -20.96
C TYR A 113 -6.37 5.26 -20.72
N ASP A 114 -5.31 5.21 -19.89
CA ASP A 114 -4.84 3.94 -19.35
C ASP A 114 -6.04 3.22 -18.71
N THR A 115 -6.32 2.01 -19.19
CA THR A 115 -7.49 1.24 -18.75
C THR A 115 -7.39 0.83 -17.29
N ILE A 116 -6.19 0.88 -16.70
CA ILE A 116 -5.95 0.62 -15.29
C ILE A 116 -5.50 1.93 -14.60
N PRO A 117 -6.16 2.36 -13.52
CA PRO A 117 -5.72 3.53 -12.76
C PRO A 117 -4.28 3.34 -12.25
N ASN A 118 -3.38 4.21 -12.69
CA ASN A 118 -1.98 4.20 -12.27
C ASN A 118 -1.75 4.82 -10.88
N GLY A 119 -2.81 5.36 -10.27
CA GLY A 119 -2.75 6.01 -8.96
C GLY A 119 -4.12 6.14 -8.29
N PHE A 120 -4.12 6.01 -6.97
CA PHE A 120 -5.27 6.20 -6.09
C PHE A 120 -4.94 7.28 -5.07
N ARG A 121 -5.94 8.09 -4.75
CA ARG A 121 -5.83 9.12 -3.72
C ARG A 121 -6.71 8.70 -2.55
N ILE A 122 -6.04 8.32 -1.47
CA ILE A 122 -6.66 7.90 -0.22
C ILE A 122 -6.80 9.12 0.68
N GLU A 123 -7.92 9.19 1.40
CA GLU A 123 -8.19 10.24 2.38
C GLU A 123 -7.26 10.13 3.59
N ASP A 124 -7.13 11.24 4.32
CA ASP A 124 -6.44 11.28 5.61
C ASP A 124 -7.05 10.27 6.59
N ILE A 125 -6.27 9.24 6.96
CA ILE A 125 -6.67 8.22 7.93
C ILE A 125 -5.94 8.35 9.28
N THR A 126 -5.31 9.51 9.54
CA THR A 126 -4.61 9.78 10.80
C THR A 126 -5.56 9.57 11.98
N PRO A 127 -5.23 8.70 12.96
CA PRO A 127 -6.13 8.44 14.07
C PRO A 127 -6.08 9.61 15.08
N PHE A 128 -7.18 9.79 15.81
CA PHE A 128 -7.21 10.72 16.94
C PHE A 128 -6.46 10.13 18.14
N GLY A 129 -5.65 10.94 18.82
CA GLY A 129 -5.00 10.58 20.08
C GLY A 129 -3.48 10.73 20.07
N GLN A 130 -2.83 10.16 21.09
CA GLN A 130 -1.37 10.23 21.25
C GLN A 130 -0.61 9.19 20.42
N ASN A 131 -1.19 8.01 20.22
CA ASN A 131 -0.60 6.98 19.36
C ASN A 131 -1.15 7.16 17.95
N LYS A 132 -0.28 7.59 17.04
CA LYS A 132 -0.63 7.83 15.64
C LYS A 132 -0.24 6.69 14.71
N SER A 133 0.59 5.76 15.16
CA SER A 133 1.08 4.69 14.29
C SER A 133 -0.06 3.89 13.69
N LEU A 134 0.00 3.68 12.37
CA LEU A 134 -1.01 2.98 11.61
C LEU A 134 -0.52 1.60 11.18
N LYS A 135 -1.45 0.65 11.13
CA LYS A 135 -1.26 -0.61 10.42
C LYS A 135 -2.59 -1.19 9.99
N GLY A 136 -2.63 -1.88 8.86
CA GLY A 136 -3.85 -2.50 8.41
C GLY A 136 -3.76 -3.06 7.01
N ASN A 137 -4.85 -3.71 6.59
CA ASN A 137 -5.01 -4.14 5.21
C ASN A 137 -5.72 -3.03 4.42
N MET A 138 -5.20 -2.75 3.24
CA MET A 138 -5.80 -1.86 2.25
C MET A 138 -6.27 -2.68 1.05
N GLN A 139 -7.45 -2.35 0.54
CA GLN A 139 -8.06 -3.03 -0.60
C GLN A 139 -8.26 -2.06 -1.76
N LEU A 140 -7.65 -2.35 -2.89
CA LEU A 140 -7.85 -1.65 -4.16
C LEU A 140 -8.74 -2.50 -5.04
N VAL A 141 -9.85 -1.94 -5.50
CA VAL A 141 -10.78 -2.61 -6.41
C VAL A 141 -10.55 -2.09 -7.82
N LEU A 142 -10.19 -2.99 -8.73
CA LEU A 142 -9.99 -2.74 -10.15
C LEU A 142 -11.16 -3.33 -10.94
N SER A 143 -11.68 -2.60 -11.91
CA SER A 143 -12.80 -3.04 -12.76
C SER A 143 -12.75 -2.34 -14.13
N PRO A 144 -12.17 -2.96 -15.18
CA PRO A 144 -11.55 -4.29 -15.17
C PRO A 144 -10.17 -4.28 -14.51
N PHE A 145 -9.68 -5.45 -14.09
CA PHE A 145 -8.30 -5.60 -13.58
C PHE A 145 -7.26 -5.89 -14.67
N TYR A 146 -7.64 -5.81 -15.95
CA TYR A 146 -6.74 -6.12 -17.05
C TYR A 146 -6.95 -5.12 -18.19
N ASN A 147 -5.92 -4.94 -19.03
CA ASN A 147 -6.05 -4.13 -20.22
C ASN A 147 -6.82 -4.92 -21.29
N PHE A 148 -8.10 -4.60 -21.47
CA PHE A 148 -8.95 -5.27 -22.46
C PHE A 148 -8.59 -4.96 -23.92
N ASN A 149 -7.74 -3.96 -24.17
CA ASN A 149 -7.23 -3.65 -25.51
C ASN A 149 -5.96 -4.43 -25.88
N SER A 150 -5.29 -5.06 -24.90
CA SER A 150 -4.11 -5.89 -25.15
C SER A 150 -4.49 -7.35 -25.41
N ASN A 151 -3.80 -7.99 -26.34
CA ASN A 151 -3.85 -9.45 -26.59
C ASN A 151 -2.84 -10.24 -25.74
N HIS A 152 -2.10 -9.58 -24.84
CA HIS A 152 -1.11 -10.17 -23.93
C HIS A 152 -1.55 -10.10 -22.46
N ASN A 153 -2.85 -9.95 -22.22
CA ASN A 153 -3.46 -9.82 -20.89
C ASN A 153 -3.80 -11.18 -20.21
N ASP A 154 -3.26 -12.29 -20.71
CA ASP A 154 -3.45 -13.63 -20.15
C ASP A 154 -2.63 -13.83 -18.86
N SER A 155 -1.52 -13.12 -18.75
CA SER A 155 -0.53 -13.23 -17.70
C SER A 155 -0.09 -11.85 -17.27
N ILE A 156 -0.58 -11.39 -16.11
CA ILE A 156 -0.39 -10.01 -15.67
C ILE A 156 0.22 -9.93 -14.28
N ARG A 157 0.74 -8.76 -13.92
CA ARG A 157 1.31 -8.49 -12.61
C ARG A 157 1.13 -7.03 -12.24
N PHE A 158 1.06 -6.72 -10.96
CA PHE A 158 1.06 -5.34 -10.47
C PHE A 158 2.23 -5.05 -9.54
N SER A 159 2.72 -3.81 -9.56
CA SER A 159 3.53 -3.23 -8.49
C SER A 159 2.69 -2.29 -7.63
N ILE A 160 3.00 -2.20 -6.34
CA ILE A 160 2.31 -1.34 -5.37
C ILE A 160 3.38 -0.47 -4.69
N LEU A 161 3.11 0.84 -4.64
CA LEU A 161 3.89 1.83 -3.89
C LEU A 161 2.92 2.70 -3.09
N LEU A 162 3.18 2.87 -1.80
CA LEU A 162 2.46 3.79 -0.91
C LEU A 162 3.38 4.98 -0.61
N ILE A 163 2.84 6.19 -0.66
CA ILE A 163 3.53 7.43 -0.31
C ILE A 163 2.72 8.09 0.80
N ASP A 164 3.39 8.48 1.88
CA ASP A 164 2.77 9.20 2.97
C ASP A 164 2.62 10.72 2.68
N ARG A 165 2.10 11.47 3.65
CA ARG A 165 1.90 12.93 3.51
C ARG A 165 3.16 13.74 3.75
N ASN A 166 4.21 13.15 4.27
CA ASN A 166 5.52 13.78 4.35
C ASN A 166 6.42 13.44 3.15
N LEU A 167 5.85 12.79 2.12
CA LEU A 167 6.49 12.38 0.88
C LEU A 167 7.51 11.24 1.06
N ASN A 168 7.44 10.48 2.15
CA ASN A 168 8.22 9.26 2.26
C ASN A 168 7.57 8.14 1.44
N HIS A 169 8.42 7.37 0.78
CA HIS A 169 8.01 6.29 -0.09
C HIS A 169 8.16 4.96 0.65
N SER A 170 7.19 4.07 0.47
CA SER A 170 7.34 2.70 0.91
C SER A 170 8.35 1.92 0.06
N ASN A 171 8.68 0.72 0.51
CA ASN A 171 9.18 -0.31 -0.40
C ASN A 171 8.16 -0.57 -1.52
N VAL A 172 8.63 -1.06 -2.67
CA VAL A 172 7.75 -1.52 -3.76
C VAL A 172 7.54 -3.02 -3.60
N VAL A 173 6.27 -3.45 -3.62
CA VAL A 173 5.91 -4.87 -3.65
C VAL A 173 5.22 -5.23 -4.94
N TYR A 174 5.33 -6.49 -5.32
CA TYR A 174 4.70 -7.01 -6.52
C TYR A 174 3.74 -8.12 -6.17
N THR A 175 2.61 -8.16 -6.86
CA THR A 175 1.75 -9.35 -6.85
C THR A 175 2.51 -10.55 -7.44
N PRO A 176 2.07 -11.79 -7.19
CA PRO A 176 2.37 -12.92 -8.06
C PRO A 176 1.89 -12.65 -9.50
N VAL A 177 2.32 -13.50 -10.44
CA VAL A 177 1.70 -13.50 -11.77
C VAL A 177 0.26 -13.97 -11.64
N ILE A 178 -0.66 -13.13 -12.09
CA ILE A 178 -2.09 -13.39 -12.13
C ILE A 178 -2.42 -13.94 -13.52
N LYS A 179 -3.14 -15.05 -13.56
CA LYS A 179 -3.63 -15.68 -14.80
C LYS A 179 -5.11 -15.35 -14.95
N ARG A 180 -5.47 -14.85 -16.13
CA ARG A 180 -6.85 -14.53 -16.51
C ARG A 180 -7.51 -15.69 -17.25
#